data_AF-A0A2E7PHH9-F1
#
_entry.id   AF-A0A2E7PHH9-F1
#
_cell.length_a   1.000
_cell.length_b   1.000
_cell.length_c   1.000
_cell.angle_alpha   90.00
_cell.angle_beta   90.00
_cell.angle_gamma   90.00
#
_symmetry.space_group_name_H-M   'P 1'
#
loop_
_entity.id
_entity.type
_entity.pdbx_description
1 polymer ?
#
loop_
_entity_poly.entity_id
_entity_poly.type
_entity_poly.pdbx_seq_one_letter_code
_entity_poly.pdbx_strand_id
1 'polypeptide(L)'
;MSNSTSSAIEHLIKGRPRDIVGFELSRALPYAKRRTAGPFISFGRIGPVEFDSNKGIDVRPQPHIGLATVTYLFEGEIMHPDEERHIWWNFVSSSKKRIEQAKAGWRESRFGMIKGGDEFTPLPE
;
A
#
# COMPACT_ATOMS: atom_id res chain seq x y z
N MET A 1 -5.19 -30.79 -33.41
CA MET A 1 -5.09 -29.33 -33.25
C MET A 1 -4.32 -29.06 -31.98
N SER A 2 -3.03 -28.74 -32.08
CA SER A 2 -2.18 -28.41 -30.93
C SER A 2 -2.41 -26.96 -30.53
N ASN A 3 -2.89 -26.73 -29.30
CA ASN A 3 -2.96 -25.39 -28.73
C ASN A 3 -1.53 -24.92 -28.44
N SER A 4 -0.96 -24.15 -29.38
CA SER A 4 0.21 -23.31 -29.14
C SER A 4 -0.17 -22.27 -28.09
N THR A 5 0.21 -22.52 -26.85
CA THR A 5 0.15 -21.50 -25.80
C THR A 5 1.32 -20.56 -26.05
N SER A 6 1.01 -19.32 -26.46
CA SER A 6 1.97 -18.24 -26.63
C SER A 6 2.88 -18.15 -25.39
N SER A 7 4.20 -18.32 -25.59
CA SER A 7 5.20 -18.34 -24.52
C SER A 7 5.53 -16.95 -23.94
N ALA A 8 4.65 -15.97 -24.11
CA ALA A 8 4.88 -14.58 -23.71
C ALA A 8 4.48 -14.28 -22.25
N ILE A 9 3.70 -15.16 -21.60
CA ILE A 9 3.22 -14.96 -20.23
C ILE A 9 4.16 -15.68 -19.25
N GLU A 10 4.92 -14.91 -18.47
CA GLU A 10 5.84 -15.43 -17.46
C GLU A 10 5.09 -16.07 -16.27
N HIS A 11 4.04 -15.41 -15.78
CA HIS A 11 3.27 -15.87 -14.62
C HIS A 11 1.78 -15.57 -14.77
N LEU A 12 0.95 -16.61 -14.62
CA LEU A 12 -0.48 -16.47 -14.40
C LEU A 12 -0.76 -16.52 -12.88
N ILE A 13 -0.99 -15.36 -12.28
CA ILE A 13 -1.24 -15.25 -10.83
C ILE A 13 -2.74 -15.16 -10.59
N LYS A 14 -3.32 -16.21 -10.01
CA LYS A 14 -4.68 -16.15 -9.47
C LYS A 14 -4.62 -15.46 -8.10
N GLY A 15 -5.29 -14.32 -7.97
CA GLY A 15 -5.36 -13.60 -6.71
C GLY A 15 -5.98 -14.47 -5.62
N ARG A 16 -5.41 -14.41 -4.41
CA ARG A 16 -5.93 -15.15 -3.26
C ARG A 16 -6.85 -14.24 -2.46
N PRO A 17 -8.16 -14.52 -2.41
CA PRO A 17 -9.08 -13.73 -1.63
C PRO A 17 -8.77 -13.85 -0.13
N ARG A 18 -8.87 -12.72 0.58
CA ARG A 18 -8.81 -12.65 2.04
C ARG A 18 -9.82 -11.64 2.53
N ASP A 19 -10.52 -11.96 3.60
CA ASP A 19 -11.34 -10.99 4.30
C ASP A 19 -10.46 -9.91 4.93
N ILE A 20 -10.83 -8.66 4.70
CA ILE A 20 -10.27 -7.47 5.30
C ILE A 20 -11.45 -6.64 5.77
N VAL A 21 -11.77 -6.65 7.06
CA VAL A 21 -12.72 -5.70 7.68
C VAL A 21 -14.06 -5.67 6.92
N GLY A 22 -14.65 -6.85 6.63
CA GLY A 22 -15.98 -6.94 6.03
C GLY A 22 -16.02 -6.81 4.51
N PHE A 23 -14.87 -6.90 3.83
CA PHE A 23 -14.80 -7.08 2.38
C PHE A 23 -13.68 -8.02 1.96
N GLU A 24 -13.82 -8.61 0.78
CA GLU A 24 -12.79 -9.45 0.19
C GLU A 24 -11.73 -8.62 -0.54
N LEU A 25 -10.46 -8.86 -0.20
CA LEU A 25 -9.31 -8.36 -0.95
C LEU A 25 -8.58 -9.52 -1.62
N SER A 26 -8.58 -9.54 -2.95
CA SER A 26 -7.82 -10.50 -3.75
C SER A 26 -6.56 -9.84 -4.31
N ARG A 27 -5.38 -10.26 -3.83
CA ARG A 27 -4.09 -9.67 -4.24
C ARG A 27 -3.40 -10.51 -5.31
N ALA A 28 -2.93 -9.84 -6.38
CA ALA A 28 -2.00 -10.42 -7.35
C ALA A 28 -0.54 -10.11 -6.98
N LEU A 29 -0.28 -8.96 -6.34
CA LEU A 29 1.04 -8.60 -5.80
C LEU A 29 0.94 -8.20 -4.32
N PRO A 30 1.96 -8.52 -3.50
CA PRO A 30 3.15 -9.30 -3.86
C PRO A 30 2.85 -10.80 -3.99
N TYR A 31 3.51 -11.47 -4.93
CA TYR A 31 3.49 -12.93 -5.08
C TYR A 31 4.89 -13.51 -4.82
N ALA A 32 4.97 -14.71 -4.25
CA ALA A 32 6.24 -15.30 -3.81
C ALA A 32 7.29 -15.39 -4.94
N LYS A 33 6.85 -15.69 -6.17
CA LYS A 33 7.72 -15.78 -7.35
C LYS A 33 7.86 -14.45 -8.11
N ARG A 34 7.05 -13.43 -7.78
CA ARG A 34 7.06 -12.11 -8.42
C ARG A 34 6.60 -11.05 -7.43
N ARG A 35 7.57 -10.39 -6.77
CA ARG A 35 7.28 -9.40 -5.72
C ARG A 35 6.84 -8.05 -6.30
N THR A 36 7.32 -7.70 -7.49
CA THR A 36 7.01 -6.46 -8.20
C THR A 36 6.75 -6.70 -9.69
N ALA A 37 6.07 -5.76 -10.33
CA ALA A 37 5.97 -5.65 -11.78
C ALA A 37 6.36 -4.22 -12.18
N GLY A 38 7.62 -4.00 -12.58
CA GLY A 38 8.15 -2.65 -12.74
C GLY A 38 8.00 -1.85 -11.42
N PRO A 39 7.42 -0.63 -11.44
CA PRO A 39 7.21 0.18 -10.24
C PRO A 39 6.05 -0.30 -9.37
N PHE A 40 5.23 -1.25 -9.83
CA PHE A 40 4.08 -1.74 -9.07
C PHE A 40 4.52 -2.77 -8.03
N ILE A 41 4.42 -2.39 -6.75
CA ILE A 41 4.80 -3.23 -5.60
C ILE A 41 3.59 -3.88 -4.91
N SER A 42 2.38 -3.40 -5.21
CA SER A 42 1.12 -3.97 -4.74
C SER A 42 0.05 -3.83 -5.82
N PHE A 43 -0.79 -4.85 -5.95
CA PHE A 43 -1.92 -4.85 -6.86
C PHE A 43 -2.96 -5.85 -6.37
N GLY A 44 -4.21 -5.41 -6.29
CA GLY A 44 -5.30 -6.24 -5.85
C GLY A 44 -6.66 -5.62 -6.16
N ARG A 45 -7.69 -6.45 -6.04
CA ARG A 45 -9.09 -6.07 -6.21
C ARG A 45 -9.80 -6.16 -4.86
N ILE A 46 -10.56 -5.11 -4.55
CA ILE A 46 -11.47 -5.04 -3.41
C ILE A 46 -12.87 -5.37 -3.91
N GLY A 47 -13.57 -6.26 -3.21
CA GLY A 47 -14.94 -6.66 -3.56
C GLY A 47 -15.04 -7.54 -4.83
N PRO A 48 -16.25 -7.73 -5.38
CA PRO A 48 -17.47 -6.96 -5.08
C PRO A 48 -17.97 -7.19 -3.65
N VAL A 49 -18.62 -6.18 -3.09
CA VAL A 49 -19.23 -6.24 -1.75
C VAL A 49 -20.48 -5.37 -1.76
N GLU A 50 -21.55 -5.88 -1.16
CA GLU A 50 -22.80 -5.14 -0.96
C GLU A 50 -22.92 -4.75 0.50
N PHE A 51 -23.40 -3.53 0.76
CA PHE A 51 -23.65 -3.02 2.10
C PHE A 51 -25.12 -2.70 2.26
N ASP A 52 -25.65 -2.91 3.47
CA ASP A 52 -26.94 -2.31 3.84
C ASP A 52 -26.84 -0.78 3.77
N SER A 53 -27.98 -0.11 3.56
CA SER A 53 -28.06 1.35 3.60
C SER A 53 -27.41 1.93 4.87
N ASN A 54 -26.56 2.94 4.70
CA ASN A 54 -25.76 3.59 5.76
C ASN A 54 -24.68 2.73 6.42
N LYS A 55 -24.34 1.57 5.85
CA LYS A 55 -23.14 0.81 6.23
C LYS A 55 -22.07 0.97 5.15
N GLY A 56 -20.83 0.82 5.56
CA GLY A 56 -19.68 0.85 4.67
C GLY A 56 -18.45 0.34 5.40
N ILE A 57 -17.32 0.42 4.73
CA ILE A 57 -16.02 0.05 5.28
C ILE A 57 -15.34 1.32 5.81
N ASP A 58 -14.85 1.25 7.03
CA ASP A 58 -13.92 2.25 7.57
C ASP A 58 -12.51 1.64 7.68
N VAL A 59 -11.63 2.05 6.75
CA VAL A 59 -10.21 1.71 6.81
C VAL A 59 -9.50 2.81 7.59
N ARG A 60 -9.07 2.47 8.81
CA ARG A 60 -8.35 3.41 9.69
C ARG A 60 -7.10 3.99 9.00
N PRO A 61 -6.74 5.25 9.30
CA PRO A 61 -5.52 5.86 8.77
C PRO A 61 -4.27 5.01 9.04
N GLN A 62 -3.53 4.73 7.98
CA GLN A 62 -2.25 4.03 8.03
C GLN A 62 -1.16 4.84 7.31
N PRO A 63 0.07 4.90 7.83
CA PRO A 63 1.15 5.63 7.19
C PRO A 63 1.67 4.87 5.95
N HIS A 64 2.04 5.61 4.91
CA HIS A 64 2.79 5.11 3.75
C HIS A 64 4.06 5.95 3.59
N ILE A 65 5.16 5.32 3.17
CA ILE A 65 6.45 5.96 2.91
C ILE A 65 6.99 5.46 1.57
N GLY A 66 7.53 6.37 0.75
CA GLY A 66 8.19 6.03 -0.51
C GLY A 66 7.30 5.36 -1.57
N LEU A 67 5.97 5.53 -1.49
CA LEU A 67 5.02 4.97 -2.45
C LEU A 67 3.83 5.90 -2.67
N ALA A 68 3.12 5.65 -3.77
CA ALA A 68 1.81 6.23 -4.06
C ALA A 68 0.76 5.12 -4.19
N THR A 69 -0.44 5.37 -3.67
CA THR A 69 -1.59 4.46 -3.78
C THR A 69 -2.57 5.03 -4.81
N VAL A 70 -3.00 4.20 -5.75
CA VAL A 70 -4.03 4.55 -6.73
C VAL A 70 -5.22 3.62 -6.53
N THR A 71 -6.38 4.19 -6.27
CA THR A 71 -7.67 3.49 -6.19
C THR A 71 -8.44 3.76 -7.48
N TYR A 72 -8.83 2.71 -8.20
CA TYR A 72 -9.75 2.83 -9.34
C TYR A 72 -11.09 2.20 -8.97
N LEU A 73 -12.13 3.02 -8.84
CA LEU A 73 -13.44 2.60 -8.39
C LEU A 73 -14.30 2.19 -9.59
N PHE A 74 -14.80 0.95 -9.57
CA PHE A 74 -15.69 0.44 -10.62
C PHE A 74 -17.16 0.81 -10.36
N GLU A 75 -17.60 0.73 -9.10
CA GLU A 75 -18.97 0.99 -8.67
C GLU A 75 -18.99 1.42 -7.18
N GLY A 76 -19.99 2.20 -6.80
CA GLY A 76 -20.19 2.70 -5.44
C GLY A 76 -19.50 4.04 -5.18
N GLU A 77 -19.21 4.31 -3.91
CA GLU A 77 -18.56 5.54 -3.45
C GLU A 77 -17.47 5.19 -2.44
N ILE A 78 -16.34 5.91 -2.52
CA ILE A 78 -15.26 5.85 -1.53
C ILE A 78 -14.89 7.29 -1.17
N MET A 79 -14.98 7.62 0.12
CA MET A 79 -14.47 8.87 0.65
C MET A 79 -13.05 8.66 1.15
N HIS A 80 -12.09 9.35 0.52
CA HIS A 80 -10.76 9.53 1.07
C HIS A 80 -10.75 10.84 1.85
N PRO A 81 -10.56 10.84 3.19
CA PRO A 81 -10.53 12.08 3.95
C PRO A 81 -9.41 13.00 3.45
N ASP A 82 -9.82 14.18 2.97
CA ASP A 82 -8.95 15.31 2.64
C ASP A 82 -8.36 15.93 3.92
N GLU A 83 -7.55 15.16 4.64
CA GLU A 83 -6.71 15.73 5.68
C GLU A 83 -5.48 16.35 5.01
N GLU A 84 -5.17 17.60 5.33
CA GLU A 84 -3.92 18.24 4.92
C GLU A 84 -2.76 17.27 5.20
N ARG A 85 -2.12 16.77 4.14
CA ARG A 85 -0.94 15.93 4.29
C ARG A 85 0.25 16.85 4.39
N HIS A 86 0.89 16.86 5.55
CA HIS A 86 2.18 17.48 5.71
C HIS A 86 3.24 16.51 5.18
N ILE A 87 4.09 16.99 4.28
CA ILE A 87 5.19 16.24 3.69
C ILE A 87 6.48 16.95 4.09
N TRP A 88 7.41 16.21 4.68
CA TRP A 88 8.76 16.72 4.97
C TRP A 88 9.75 15.57 4.85
N TRP A 89 10.74 15.72 3.95
CA TRP A 89 11.68 14.65 3.61
C TRP A 89 10.91 13.33 3.30
N ASN A 90 11.27 12.23 3.96
CA ASN A 90 10.61 10.93 3.82
C ASN A 90 9.42 10.73 4.78
N PHE A 91 8.95 11.76 5.48
CA PHE A 91 7.81 11.67 6.40
C PHE A 91 6.54 12.30 5.82
N VAL A 92 5.45 11.53 5.85
CA VAL A 92 4.12 11.97 5.42
C VAL A 92 3.12 11.69 6.53
N SER A 93 2.39 12.72 6.97
CA SER A 93 1.35 12.58 7.99
C SER A 93 0.34 13.70 7.91
N SER A 94 -0.89 13.46 8.36
CA SER A 94 -1.88 14.53 8.61
C SER A 94 -1.64 15.29 9.91
N SER A 95 -0.57 15.00 10.66
CA SER A 95 -0.21 15.71 11.89
C SER A 95 1.24 16.19 11.88
N LYS A 96 1.45 17.52 11.92
CA LYS A 96 2.79 18.14 12.08
C LYS A 96 3.50 17.62 13.32
N LYS A 97 2.78 17.45 14.43
CA LYS A 97 3.32 16.89 15.68
C LYS A 97 3.89 15.49 15.47
N ARG A 98 3.21 14.65 14.66
CA ARG A 98 3.68 13.30 14.35
C ARG A 98 4.92 13.30 13.46
N ILE A 99 5.05 14.29 12.56
CA ILE A 99 6.29 14.51 11.80
C ILE A 99 7.44 14.90 12.73
N GLU A 100 7.24 15.80 13.69
CA GLU A 100 8.28 16.16 14.67
C GLU A 100 8.70 14.97 15.55
N GLN A 101 7.73 14.15 15.97
CA GLN A 101 8.01 12.90 16.68
C GLN A 101 8.80 11.91 15.81
N ALA A 102 8.48 11.79 14.53
CA ALA A 102 9.22 10.94 13.59
C ALA A 102 10.65 11.45 13.35
N LYS A 103 10.84 12.77 13.23
CA LYS A 103 12.17 13.39 13.16
C LYS A 103 13.03 13.07 14.39
N ALA A 104 12.47 13.22 15.59
CA ALA A 104 13.14 12.86 16.83
C ALA A 104 13.47 11.36 16.89
N GLY A 105 12.50 10.51 16.54
CA GLY A 105 12.71 9.06 16.47
C GLY A 105 13.79 8.63 15.47
N TRP A 106 13.94 9.35 14.35
CA TRP A 106 14.97 9.08 13.36
C TRP A 106 16.36 9.45 13.86
N ARG A 107 16.50 10.61 14.52
CA ARG A 107 17.76 11.02 15.18
C ARG A 107 18.18 10.06 16.29
N GLU A 108 17.21 9.42 16.94
CA GLU A 108 17.42 8.45 18.01
C GLU A 108 17.46 6.99 17.51
N SER A 109 17.48 6.74 16.20
CA SER A 109 17.54 5.39 15.60
C SER A 109 16.40 4.44 16.02
N ARG A 110 15.20 4.97 16.31
CA ARG A 110 14.02 4.18 16.75
C ARG A 110 13.29 3.40 15.65
N PHE A 111 13.68 3.56 14.39
CA PHE A 111 13.06 2.89 13.24
C PHE A 111 13.71 1.55 12.87
N GLY A 112 14.79 1.17 13.58
CA GLY A 112 15.55 -0.05 13.31
C GLY A 112 16.48 0.07 12.09
N MET A 113 17.46 -0.82 12.03
CA MET A 113 18.39 -0.90 10.89
C MET A 113 17.86 -1.86 9.82
N ILE A 114 18.10 -1.53 8.56
CA ILE A 114 17.84 -2.45 7.46
C ILE A 114 18.88 -3.57 7.53
N LYS A 115 18.42 -4.83 7.59
CA LYS A 115 19.32 -5.99 7.68
C LYS A 115 20.25 -6.04 6.46
N GLY A 116 21.55 -5.86 6.69
CA GLY A 116 22.59 -5.83 5.66
C GLY A 116 22.89 -4.44 5.08
N GLY A 117 22.23 -3.38 5.56
CA GLY A 117 22.62 -1.99 5.30
C GLY A 117 23.33 -1.39 6.50
N ASP A 118 24.50 -0.84 6.29
CA ASP A 118 25.30 -0.10 7.28
C ASP A 118 25.18 1.42 7.11
N GLU A 119 24.45 1.87 6.10
CA GLU A 119 24.30 3.28 5.75
C GLU A 119 23.14 3.95 6.51
N PHE A 120 23.43 5.06 7.19
CA PHE A 120 22.43 5.93 7.83
C PHE A 120 22.36 7.26 7.08
N THR A 121 21.19 7.62 6.57
CA THR A 121 20.95 8.92 5.95
C THR A 121 20.48 9.92 7.02
N PRO A 122 21.27 10.98 7.32
CA PRO A 122 20.85 11.99 8.27
C PRO A 122 19.68 12.81 7.73
N LEU A 123 18.94 13.44 8.65
CA LEU A 123 17.94 14.44 8.27
C LEU A 123 18.61 15.68 7.66
N PRO A 124 17.99 16.33 6.65
CA PRO A 124 18.44 17.64 6.18
C PRO A 124 18.32 18.69 7.31
N GLU A 125 19.16 19.72 7.24
CA GLU A 125 19.09 20.91 8.13
C GLU A 125 17.81 21.73 7.93
#